data_AF-A0A8J6GXM9-F1
#
_entry.id   AF-A0A8J6GXM9-F1
#
_cell.length_a   1.000
_cell.length_b   1.000
_cell.length_c   1.000
_cell.angle_alpha   90.00
_cell.angle_beta   90.00
_cell.angle_gamma   90.00
#
_symmetry.space_group_name_H-M   'P 1'
#
loop_
_entity.id
_entity.type
_entity.pdbx_description
1 polymer ?
#
loop_
_entity_poly.entity_id
_entity_poly.type
_entity_poly.pdbx_seq_one_letter_code
_entity_poly.pdbx_strand_id
1 'polypeptide(L)'
;MDPNETSEITNANSGQQIWKLIKDGLNIRKPVTVHSQARCWKNTLAQRKGRHTGVGKRKATSMLECPSLYLKGKGNVSKDKQILLEHIHKLKSCTQAE
;
A
#
# COMPACT_ATOMS: atom_id res chain seq x y z
N MET A 1 16.86 -25.64 -15.73
CA MET A 1 17.20 -26.83 -16.52
C MET A 1 18.16 -27.64 -15.71
N ASP A 2 17.80 -28.89 -15.47
CA ASP A 2 18.69 -29.87 -14.87
C ASP A 2 19.87 -30.13 -15.82
N PRO A 3 21.13 -29.96 -15.38
CA PRO A 3 22.29 -30.26 -16.21
C PRO A 3 22.51 -31.76 -16.48
N ASN A 4 21.86 -32.66 -15.74
CA ASN A 4 22.10 -34.10 -15.87
C ASN A 4 21.22 -34.77 -16.94
N GLU A 5 20.05 -34.20 -17.23
CA GLU A 5 19.04 -34.79 -18.14
C GLU A 5 18.98 -34.09 -19.50
N THR A 6 20.14 -33.63 -19.99
CA THR A 6 20.23 -32.84 -21.22
C THR A 6 19.74 -33.58 -22.45
N SER A 7 19.98 -34.90 -22.53
CA SER A 7 19.53 -35.76 -23.64
C SER A 7 18.00 -35.85 -23.71
N GLU A 8 17.33 -36.05 -22.58
CA GLU A 8 15.86 -36.10 -22.49
C GLU A 8 15.22 -34.75 -22.83
N ILE A 9 15.85 -33.65 -22.40
CA ILE A 9 15.40 -32.29 -22.68
C ILE A 9 15.55 -31.96 -24.17
N THR A 10 16.66 -32.34 -24.81
CA THR A 10 16.89 -32.08 -26.24
C THR A 10 15.91 -32.82 -27.15
N ASN A 11 15.37 -33.95 -26.70
CA ASN A 11 14.43 -34.76 -27.46
C ASN A 11 12.97 -34.27 -27.34
N ALA A 12 12.66 -33.33 -26.43
CA ALA A 12 11.33 -32.76 -26.28
C ALA A 12 11.07 -31.64 -27.30
N ASN A 13 10.39 -31.98 -28.39
CA ASN A 13 10.12 -31.10 -29.53
C ASN A 13 8.66 -30.59 -29.60
N SER A 14 7.79 -31.06 -28.71
CA SER A 14 6.38 -30.64 -28.61
C SER A 14 6.10 -29.87 -27.30
N GLY A 15 5.18 -28.91 -27.35
CA GLY A 15 4.73 -28.17 -26.17
C GLY A 15 4.13 -29.08 -25.08
N GLN A 16 3.51 -30.19 -25.47
CA GLN A 16 3.02 -31.21 -24.52
C GLN A 16 4.17 -31.91 -23.78
N GLN A 17 5.28 -32.17 -24.46
CA GLN A 17 6.48 -32.77 -23.86
C GLN A 17 7.19 -31.78 -22.94
N ILE A 18 7.30 -30.49 -23.32
CA ILE A 18 7.86 -29.44 -22.46
C ILE A 18 7.04 -29.30 -21.17
N TRP A 19 5.71 -29.37 -21.25
CA TRP A 19 4.85 -29.33 -20.07
C TRP A 19 5.06 -30.54 -19.15
N LYS A 20 5.27 -31.74 -19.73
CA LYS A 20 5.66 -32.94 -18.98
C LYS A 20 7.00 -32.72 -18.25
N LEU A 21 8.03 -32.18 -18.92
CA LEU A 21 9.32 -31.85 -18.29
C LEU A 21 9.22 -30.80 -17.17
N ILE A 22 8.28 -29.86 -17.26
CA ILE A 22 8.00 -28.88 -16.19
C ILE A 22 7.31 -29.56 -15.00
N LYS A 23 6.38 -30.49 -15.25
CA LYS A 23 5.72 -31.28 -14.20
C LYS A 23 6.66 -32.25 -13.49
N ASP A 24 7.52 -32.91 -14.25
CA ASP A 24 8.47 -33.90 -13.75
C ASP A 24 9.68 -33.23 -13.06
N GLY A 25 9.77 -31.89 -13.08
CA GLY A 25 10.78 -31.12 -12.35
C GLY A 25 12.12 -30.96 -13.05
N LEU A 26 12.28 -31.48 -14.26
CA LEU A 26 13.49 -31.37 -15.09
C LEU A 26 13.71 -29.94 -15.61
N ASN A 27 12.62 -29.18 -15.79
CA ASN A 27 12.64 -27.76 -16.14
C ASN A 27 11.96 -26.89 -15.07
N ILE A 28 12.78 -26.32 -14.17
CA ILE A 28 12.32 -25.44 -13.09
C ILE A 28 12.51 -23.97 -13.45
N ARG A 29 11.45 -23.17 -13.23
CA ARG A 29 11.54 -21.71 -13.30
C ARG A 29 12.30 -21.17 -12.10
N LYS A 30 13.44 -20.53 -12.35
CA LYS A 30 14.25 -19.89 -11.30
C LYS A 30 13.46 -18.75 -10.65
N PRO A 31 13.58 -18.56 -9.33
CA PRO A 31 13.00 -17.40 -8.67
C PRO A 31 13.63 -16.11 -9.21
N VAL A 32 12.86 -15.04 -9.23
CA VAL A 32 13.35 -13.71 -9.60
C VAL A 32 14.26 -13.19 -8.50
N THR A 33 15.29 -12.41 -8.88
CA THR A 33 16.15 -11.71 -7.93
C THR A 33 15.33 -10.80 -7.02
N VAL A 34 15.53 -10.90 -5.71
CA VAL A 34 14.70 -10.21 -4.72
C VAL A 34 14.99 -8.70 -4.68
N HIS A 35 13.96 -7.88 -4.87
CA HIS A 35 13.99 -6.45 -4.52
C HIS A 35 13.28 -6.22 -3.18
N SER A 36 14.05 -6.05 -2.11
CA SER A 36 13.50 -5.93 -0.76
C SER A 36 12.77 -4.60 -0.53
N GLN A 37 11.52 -4.70 -0.08
CA GLN A 37 10.68 -3.56 0.31
C GLN A 37 10.87 -3.12 1.78
N ALA A 38 11.70 -3.82 2.56
CA ALA A 38 11.84 -3.60 4.01
C ALA A 38 12.27 -2.15 4.35
N ARG A 39 13.16 -1.55 3.54
CA ARG A 39 13.60 -0.15 3.73
C ARG A 39 12.46 0.84 3.48
N CYS A 40 11.68 0.62 2.43
CA CYS A 40 10.52 1.43 2.09
C CYS A 40 9.51 1.39 3.24
N TRP A 41 9.14 0.20 3.71
CA TRP A 41 8.20 0.02 4.82
C TRP A 41 8.68 0.66 6.12
N LYS A 42 9.97 0.52 6.47
CA LYS A 42 10.54 1.19 7.63
C LYS A 42 10.38 2.71 7.56
N ASN A 43 10.61 3.30 6.38
CA ASN A 43 10.43 4.73 6.16
C ASN A 43 8.95 5.13 6.23
N THR A 44 8.04 4.38 5.61
CA THR A 44 6.59 4.64 5.69
C THR A 44 6.07 4.56 7.14
N LEU A 45 6.52 3.58 7.92
CA LEU A 45 6.16 3.46 9.34
C LEU A 45 6.71 4.63 10.16
N ALA A 46 7.92 5.09 9.87
CA ALA A 46 8.49 6.28 10.50
C ALA A 46 7.68 7.54 10.14
N GLN A 47 7.32 7.70 8.87
CA GLN A 47 6.50 8.82 8.38
C GLN A 47 5.10 8.85 9.00
N ARG A 48 4.45 7.68 9.15
CA ARG A 48 3.16 7.56 9.86
C ARG A 48 3.24 7.96 11.34
N LYS A 49 4.38 7.70 11.98
CA LYS A 49 4.67 8.18 13.35
C LYS A 49 5.06 9.67 13.39
N GLY A 50 4.92 10.41 12.29
CA GLY A 50 5.23 11.84 12.19
C GLY A 50 6.71 12.16 11.98
N ARG A 51 7.57 11.17 11.70
CA ARG A 51 8.98 11.43 11.39
C ARG A 51 9.13 11.85 9.93
N HIS A 52 10.13 12.68 9.61
CA HIS A 52 10.42 13.12 8.23
C HIS A 52 9.28 13.91 7.53
N THR A 53 8.31 14.47 8.26
CA THR A 53 7.20 15.30 7.75
C THR A 53 7.37 16.81 8.00
N GLY A 54 8.54 17.21 8.51
CA GLY A 54 8.86 18.60 8.83
C GLY A 54 8.94 19.51 7.60
N VAL A 55 8.84 20.82 7.83
CA VAL A 55 8.75 21.85 6.76
C VAL A 55 9.87 21.74 5.73
N GLY A 56 11.11 21.49 6.15
CA GLY A 56 12.26 21.36 5.24
C GLY A 56 12.26 20.09 4.36
N LYS A 57 11.34 19.14 4.56
CA LYS A 57 11.17 17.96 3.70
C LYS A 57 9.97 18.09 2.74
N ARG A 58 9.13 19.12 2.91
CA ARG A 58 8.00 19.39 2.01
C ARG A 58 8.51 20.14 0.80
N LYS A 59 8.32 19.56 -0.39
CA LYS A 59 8.77 20.16 -1.66
C LYS A 59 7.66 20.84 -2.45
N ALA A 60 6.41 20.55 -2.14
CA ALA A 60 5.25 21.07 -2.86
C ALA A 60 4.52 22.15 -2.03
N THR A 61 3.75 22.99 -2.72
CA THR A 61 2.79 23.89 -2.07
C THR A 61 1.70 23.08 -1.38
N SER A 62 1.23 23.55 -0.22
CA SER A 62 0.25 22.83 0.62
C SER A 62 -1.04 22.43 -0.11
N MET A 63 -1.46 23.22 -1.11
CA MET A 63 -2.64 22.96 -1.92
C MET A 63 -2.49 21.76 -2.86
N LEU A 64 -1.27 21.46 -3.33
CA LEU A 64 -0.98 20.30 -4.18
C LEU A 64 -0.77 19.01 -3.37
N GLU A 65 -0.34 19.13 -2.12
CA GLU A 65 -0.14 18.00 -1.21
C GLU A 65 -1.48 17.43 -0.69
N CYS A 66 -2.50 18.29 -0.52
CA CYS A 66 -3.84 17.90 -0.04
C CYS A 66 -5.02 18.50 -0.86
N PRO A 67 -5.22 18.11 -2.14
CA PRO A 67 -6.29 18.69 -2.97
C PRO A 67 -7.72 18.33 -2.48
N SER A 68 -7.89 17.15 -1.86
CA SER A 68 -9.20 16.59 -1.50
C SER A 68 -9.80 17.16 -0.22
N LEU A 69 -8.98 17.64 0.72
CA LEU A 69 -9.43 18.17 2.00
C LEU A 69 -10.00 19.59 1.87
N TYR A 70 -9.46 20.39 0.96
CA TYR A 70 -9.88 21.78 0.76
C TYR A 70 -11.32 21.89 0.23
N LEU A 71 -11.70 21.04 -0.73
CA LEU A 71 -13.06 21.05 -1.33
C LEU A 71 -14.16 20.56 -0.36
N LYS A 72 -13.80 19.70 0.61
CA LYS A 72 -14.73 19.14 1.60
C LYS A 72 -14.98 20.06 2.81
N GLY A 73 -14.17 21.10 3.00
CA GLY A 73 -14.29 22.04 4.12
C GLY A 73 -15.34 23.14 3.95
N LYS A 74 -16.14 23.13 2.87
CA LYS A 74 -17.16 24.15 2.61
C LYS A 74 -18.39 23.89 3.50
N GLY A 75 -18.33 24.45 4.70
CA GLY A 75 -19.36 24.39 5.74
C GLY A 75 -18.79 24.64 7.13
N ASN A 76 -17.61 24.09 7.44
CA ASN A 76 -16.73 24.38 8.60
C ASN A 76 -17.36 24.77 9.96
N VAL A 77 -18.59 24.32 10.26
CA VAL A 77 -19.29 24.66 11.52
C VAL A 77 -18.64 23.97 12.73
N SER A 78 -17.91 22.88 12.51
CA SER A 78 -17.05 22.25 13.53
C SER A 78 -15.83 21.65 12.87
N LYS A 79 -14.64 22.02 13.35
CA LYS A 79 -13.35 21.63 12.77
C LYS A 79 -12.92 20.22 13.18
N ASP A 80 -13.37 19.78 14.37
CA ASP A 80 -13.02 18.49 14.95
C ASP A 80 -14.26 17.69 15.36
N LYS A 81 -14.16 16.35 15.26
CA LYS A 81 -15.24 15.43 15.66
C LYS A 81 -15.62 15.57 17.14
N GLN A 82 -14.65 15.87 18.02
CA GLN A 82 -14.92 16.08 19.44
C GLN A 82 -15.78 17.31 19.68
N ILE A 83 -15.46 18.43 19.02
CA ILE A 83 -16.23 19.69 19.10
C ILE A 83 -17.67 19.47 18.62
N LEU A 84 -17.86 18.71 17.54
CA LEU A 84 -19.19 18.36 17.04
C LEU A 84 -19.98 17.50 18.06
N LEU A 85 -19.33 16.53 18.70
CA LEU A 85 -19.96 15.67 19.70
C LEU A 85 -20.36 16.45 20.96
N GLU A 86 -19.50 17.36 21.45
CA GLU A 86 -19.80 18.25 22.57
C GLU A 86 -21.03 19.12 22.29
N HIS A 87 -21.11 19.70 21.09
CA HIS A 87 -22.26 20.51 20.68
C HIS A 87 -23.54 19.67 20.64
N ILE A 88 -23.50 18.46 20.08
CA ILE A 88 -24.65 17.54 20.04
C ILE A 88 -25.09 17.15 21.46
N HIS A 89 -24.15 16.84 22.36
CA HIS A 89 -24.47 16.49 23.74
C HIS A 89 -25.12 17.66 24.49
N LYS A 90 -24.63 18.88 24.29
CA LYS A 90 -25.21 20.10 24.87
C LYS A 90 -26.62 20.38 24.35
N LEU A 91 -26.86 20.22 23.06
CA LEU A 91 -28.18 20.40 22.47
C LEU A 91 -29.17 19.34 22.99
N LYS A 92 -28.73 18.09 23.12
CA LYS A 92 -29.56 16.99 23.65
C LYS A 92 -29.91 17.16 25.13
N SER A 93 -29.02 17.73 25.95
CA SER A 93 -29.33 17.99 27.36
C SER A 93 -30.31 19.15 27.52
N CYS A 94 -30.24 20.17 26.65
CA CYS A 94 -31.15 21.31 26.67
C CYS A 94 -32.58 20.92 26.26
N THR A 95 -32.75 19.98 25.32
CA THR A 95 -34.09 19.51 24.89
C THR A 95 -34.74 18.49 25.80
N GLN A 96 -34.02 17.94 26.80
CA GLN A 96 -34.56 17.02 27.81
C GLN A 96 -35.00 17.75 29.09
N ALA A 97 -34.73 19.05 29.19
CA ALA A 97 -35.05 19.90 30.34
C ALA A 97 -36.32 20.76 30.11
N GLU A 98 -36.97 20.59 28.95
CA GLU A 98 -38.32 21.07 28.60
C GLU A 98 -39.28 19.86 28.59
#